data_AF-A0A258F1N1-F1
#
_entry.id   AF-A0A258F1N1-F1
#
_cell.length_a   1.000
_cell.length_b   1.000
_cell.length_c   1.000
_cell.angle_alpha   90.00
_cell.angle_beta   90.00
_cell.angle_gamma   90.00
#
_symmetry.space_group_name_H-M   'P 1'
#
loop_
_entity.id
_entity.type
_entity.pdbx_description
1 polymer ?
#
loop_
_entity_poly.entity_id
_entity_poly.type
_entity_poly.pdbx_seq_one_letter_code
_entity_poly.pdbx_strand_id
1 'polypeptide(L)'
;GIKYFEDALYYYSNNNLDSIVTIRQNYKEQTGIYAPTRKSVEIFGNYDNESNPTKNLFMFDETFKRSLSKNNYASYRNSVYTYSIDGVLNSVPSSESGKTWTYAYDEEGNIILGL
;
A
#
# COMPACT_ATOMS: atom_id res chain seq x y z
N GLY A 1 10.91 10.53 -25.26
CA GLY A 1 11.59 9.58 -24.34
C GLY A 1 10.54 8.76 -23.60
N ILE A 2 10.87 7.63 -22.98
CA ILE A 2 9.86 6.86 -22.22
C ILE A 2 9.57 7.62 -20.91
N LYS A 3 8.30 7.99 -20.69
CA LYS A 3 7.82 8.59 -19.45
C LYS A 3 7.05 7.55 -18.63
N TYR A 4 7.27 7.54 -17.33
CA TYR A 4 6.62 6.64 -16.38
C TYR A 4 5.59 7.39 -15.56
N PHE A 5 4.45 6.76 -15.32
CA PHE A 5 3.37 7.29 -14.51
C PHE A 5 2.88 6.21 -13.54
N GLU A 6 2.41 6.64 -12.37
CA GLU A 6 1.81 5.77 -11.37
C GLU A 6 0.48 6.37 -10.92
N ASP A 7 -0.57 5.57 -11.00
CA ASP A 7 -1.90 5.90 -10.49
C ASP A 7 -2.17 5.00 -9.27
N ALA A 8 -2.53 5.61 -8.14
CA ALA A 8 -2.82 4.90 -6.89
C ALA A 8 -4.26 5.14 -6.44
N LEU A 9 -4.99 4.06 -6.17
CA LEU A 9 -6.32 4.07 -5.60
C LEU A 9 -6.27 3.56 -4.15
N TYR A 10 -6.91 4.30 -3.26
CA TYR A 10 -6.94 4.03 -1.82
C TYR A 10 -8.35 3.58 -1.43
N TYR A 11 -8.46 2.41 -0.81
CA TYR A 11 -9.72 1.83 -0.36
C TYR A 11 -9.76 1.80 1.16
N TYR A 12 -10.95 2.02 1.71
CA TYR A 12 -11.16 2.13 3.15
C TYR A 12 -12.30 1.25 3.62
N SER A 13 -12.13 0.65 4.79
CA SER A 13 -13.16 -0.09 5.53
C SER A 13 -13.15 0.37 6.98
N ASN A 14 -14.30 0.75 7.54
CA ASN A 14 -14.40 1.29 8.91
C ASN A 14 -13.45 2.47 9.20
N ASN A 15 -13.17 3.30 8.19
CA ASN A 15 -12.19 4.41 8.23
C ASN A 15 -10.72 3.97 8.42
N ASN A 16 -10.42 2.69 8.26
CA ASN A 16 -9.08 2.15 8.17
C ASN A 16 -8.72 1.91 6.70
N LEU A 17 -7.44 2.14 6.34
CA LEU A 17 -6.95 1.91 4.98
C LEU A 17 -6.96 0.41 4.69
N ASP A 18 -7.93 -0.09 3.94
CA ASP A 18 -8.03 -1.52 3.63
C ASP A 18 -6.95 -1.95 2.62
N SER A 19 -6.83 -1.20 1.53
CA SER A 19 -5.91 -1.54 0.46
C SER A 19 -5.49 -0.35 -0.39
N ILE A 20 -4.31 -0.47 -1.01
CA ILE A 20 -3.83 0.45 -2.05
C ILE A 20 -3.62 -0.37 -3.33
N VAL A 21 -4.20 0.10 -4.43
CA VAL A 21 -3.97 -0.48 -5.76
C VAL A 21 -3.22 0.53 -6.60
N THR A 22 -1.98 0.19 -6.97
CA THR A 22 -1.12 1.05 -7.78
C THR A 22 -0.91 0.44 -9.16
N ILE A 23 -1.18 1.21 -10.22
CA ILE A 23 -0.87 0.84 -11.61
C ILE A 23 0.29 1.69 -12.10
N ARG A 24 1.37 1.03 -12.52
CA ARG A 24 2.49 1.67 -13.20
C ARG A 24 2.36 1.50 -14.71
N GLN A 25 2.49 2.60 -15.44
CA GLN A 25 2.30 2.64 -16.87
C GLN A 25 3.37 3.46 -17.59
N ASN A 26 3.64 3.07 -18.83
CA ASN A 26 4.53 3.79 -19.73
C ASN A 26 3.69 4.61 -20.71
N TYR A 27 4.06 5.86 -20.94
CA TYR A 27 3.47 6.65 -22.00
C TYR A 27 4.28 6.49 -23.29
N LYS A 28 3.60 6.05 -24.36
CA LYS A 28 4.18 5.89 -25.69
C LYS A 28 3.89 7.14 -26.52
N GLU A 29 4.86 8.05 -26.63
CA GLU A 29 4.70 9.33 -27.33
C GLU A 29 4.23 9.17 -28.79
N GLN A 30 4.63 8.08 -29.47
CA GLN A 30 4.27 7.84 -30.88
C GLN A 30 2.78 7.54 -31.08
N THR A 31 2.12 6.94 -30.08
CA THR A 31 0.70 6.55 -30.16
C THR A 31 -0.20 7.34 -29.23
N GLY A 32 0.36 8.09 -28.28
CA GLY A 32 -0.40 8.81 -27.25
C GLY A 32 -1.07 7.90 -26.21
N ILE A 33 -0.67 6.63 -26.13
CA ILE A 33 -1.32 5.62 -25.30
C ILE A 33 -0.51 5.36 -24.03
N TYR A 34 -1.21 5.22 -22.91
CA TYR A 34 -0.69 4.66 -21.67
C TYR A 34 -0.77 3.13 -21.70
N ALA A 35 0.38 2.48 -21.59
CA ALA A 35 0.48 1.02 -21.55
C ALA A 35 0.82 0.58 -20.11
N PRO A 36 -0.08 -0.14 -19.42
CA PRO A 36 0.19 -0.63 -18.08
C PRO A 36 1.29 -1.69 -18.12
N THR A 37 2.12 -1.71 -17.09
CA THR A 37 3.29 -2.61 -16.99
C THR A 37 3.28 -3.42 -15.71
N ARG A 38 2.79 -2.83 -14.61
CA ARG A 38 2.78 -3.44 -13.30
C ARG A 38 1.56 -2.99 -12.53
N LYS A 39 0.95 -3.92 -11.79
CA LYS A 39 -0.06 -3.65 -10.77
C LYS A 39 0.50 -4.08 -9.42
N SER A 40 0.40 -3.24 -8.42
CA SER A 40 0.69 -3.61 -7.03
C SER A 40 -0.60 -3.53 -6.23
N VAL A 41 -0.84 -4.53 -5.39
CA VAL A 41 -1.95 -4.57 -4.45
C VAL A 41 -1.36 -4.70 -3.06
N GLU A 42 -1.52 -3.65 -2.27
CA GLU A 42 -1.20 -3.60 -0.85
C GLU A 42 -2.47 -3.84 -0.05
N ILE A 43 -2.42 -4.73 0.93
CA ILE A 43 -3.54 -5.03 1.83
C ILE A 43 -3.03 -4.87 3.26
N PHE A 44 -3.82 -4.16 4.06
CA PHE A 44 -3.53 -3.87 5.46
C PHE A 44 -4.63 -4.49 6.33
N GLY A 45 -4.24 -5.04 7.48
CA GLY A 45 -5.21 -5.73 8.32
C GLY A 45 -4.70 -5.99 9.73
N ASN A 46 -5.49 -6.77 10.48
CA ASN A 46 -5.28 -7.02 11.89
C ASN A 46 -5.19 -5.69 12.66
N TYR A 47 -6.25 -4.89 12.53
CA TYR A 47 -6.33 -3.59 13.18
C TYR A 47 -6.57 -3.74 14.68
N ASP A 48 -5.91 -2.89 15.46
CA ASP A 48 -6.25 -2.67 16.86
C ASP A 48 -7.51 -1.78 16.99
N ASN A 49 -7.91 -1.52 18.24
CA ASN A 49 -8.99 -0.57 18.56
C ASN A 49 -8.46 0.81 18.96
N GLU A 50 -7.14 0.98 19.04
CA GLU A 50 -6.49 2.20 19.52
C GLU A 50 -6.32 3.24 18.42
N SER A 51 -6.30 4.52 18.80
CA SER A 51 -6.05 5.59 17.85
C SER A 51 -4.61 5.53 17.34
N ASN A 52 -4.42 5.67 16.02
CA ASN A 52 -3.10 5.60 15.43
C ASN A 52 -2.24 6.85 15.75
N PRO A 53 -1.13 6.74 16.50
CA PRO A 53 -0.31 7.88 16.90
C PRO A 53 0.52 8.44 15.72
N THR A 54 0.66 7.70 14.63
CA THR A 54 1.44 8.11 13.45
C THR A 54 0.67 9.00 12.48
N LYS A 55 -0.57 9.41 12.81
CA LYS A 55 -1.43 10.25 11.95
C LYS A 55 -0.75 11.55 11.49
N ASN A 56 0.28 12.01 12.20
CA ASN A 56 1.05 13.21 11.90
C ASN A 56 2.51 12.93 11.45
N LEU A 57 2.89 11.66 11.27
CA LEU A 57 4.25 11.24 10.90
C LEU A 57 4.28 10.80 9.44
N PHE A 58 4.71 11.68 8.54
CA PHE A 58 4.76 11.43 7.09
C PHE A 58 6.18 11.25 6.53
N MET A 59 7.19 11.15 7.41
CA MET A 59 8.60 11.20 6.99
C MET A 59 9.11 9.91 6.34
N PHE A 60 8.47 8.76 6.58
CA PHE A 60 8.86 7.46 6.02
C PHE A 60 7.65 6.77 5.38
N ASP A 61 7.86 5.98 4.32
CA ASP A 61 6.76 5.32 3.59
C ASP A 61 5.85 4.47 4.52
N GLU A 62 6.45 3.78 5.49
CA GLU A 62 5.70 2.98 6.45
C GLU A 62 4.85 3.86 7.38
N THR A 63 5.41 4.94 7.93
CA THR A 63 4.66 5.85 8.82
C THR A 63 3.62 6.65 8.06
N PHE A 64 3.89 7.05 6.81
CA PHE A 64 2.93 7.66 5.93
C PHE A 64 1.72 6.74 5.70
N LYS A 65 1.92 5.48 5.30
CA LYS A 65 0.80 4.54 5.08
C LYS A 65 0.00 4.30 6.36
N ARG A 66 0.66 4.22 7.52
CA ARG A 66 -0.01 4.16 8.83
C ARG A 66 -0.85 5.40 9.10
N SER A 67 -0.35 6.59 8.79
CA SER A 67 -1.06 7.84 9.01
C SER A 67 -2.41 7.95 8.28
N LEU A 68 -2.59 7.16 7.22
CA LEU A 68 -3.84 7.09 6.45
C LEU A 68 -4.96 6.30 7.15
N SER A 69 -4.67 5.52 8.19
CA SER A 69 -5.67 4.70 8.89
C SER A 69 -6.12 5.33 10.22
N LYS A 70 -7.36 5.05 10.64
CA LYS A 70 -7.86 5.41 11.98
C LYS A 70 -7.12 4.67 13.10
N ASN A 71 -6.90 3.38 12.92
CA ASN A 71 -6.30 2.43 13.86
C ASN A 71 -4.95 1.92 13.33
N ASN A 72 -4.16 1.25 14.17
CA ASN A 72 -2.89 0.66 13.74
C ASN A 72 -3.15 -0.73 13.13
N TYR A 73 -2.72 -0.94 11.89
CA TYR A 73 -2.66 -2.29 11.32
C TYR A 73 -1.47 -3.05 11.88
N ALA A 74 -1.66 -4.35 12.18
CA ALA A 74 -0.63 -5.28 12.64
C ALA A 74 -0.17 -6.28 11.56
N SER A 75 -0.74 -6.17 10.35
CA SER A 75 -0.36 -6.99 9.20
C SER A 75 -0.39 -6.21 7.89
N TYR A 76 0.53 -6.54 7.01
CA TYR A 76 0.65 -5.99 5.67
C TYR A 76 1.02 -7.09 4.69
N ARG A 77 0.41 -7.05 3.51
CA ARG A 77 0.76 -7.90 2.36
C ARG A 77 0.84 -7.05 1.10
N ASN A 78 1.85 -7.31 0.28
CA ASN A 78 1.99 -6.75 -1.05
C ASN A 78 2.07 -7.87 -2.08
N SER A 79 1.19 -7.81 -3.09
CA SER A 79 1.25 -8.68 -4.26
C SER A 79 1.50 -7.83 -5.50
N VAL A 80 2.40 -8.28 -6.36
CA VAL A 80 2.81 -7.57 -7.57
C VAL A 80 2.48 -8.43 -8.77
N TYR A 81 1.82 -7.83 -9.75
CA TYR A 81 1.42 -8.47 -10.98
C TYR A 81 2.03 -7.71 -12.15
N THR A 82 2.31 -8.42 -13.23
CA THR A 82 2.79 -7.84 -14.49
C THR A 82 1.71 -7.94 -15.56
N TYR A 83 1.78 -7.04 -16.54
CA TYR A 83 0.98 -7.15 -17.75
C TYR A 83 1.78 -7.88 -18.82
N SER A 84 1.11 -8.68 -19.64
CA SER A 84 1.67 -9.27 -20.85
C SER A 84 1.95 -8.18 -21.90
N ILE A 85 2.65 -8.57 -22.98
CA ILE A 85 2.94 -7.65 -24.09
C ILE A 85 1.68 -7.09 -24.76
N ASP A 86 0.58 -7.86 -24.72
CA ASP A 86 -0.72 -7.48 -25.27
C ASP A 86 -1.58 -6.68 -24.28
N GLY A 87 -1.01 -6.30 -23.11
CA GLY A 87 -1.69 -5.48 -22.11
C GLY A 87 -2.69 -6.24 -21.23
N VAL A 88 -2.61 -7.58 -21.18
CA VAL A 88 -3.46 -8.40 -20.32
C VAL A 88 -2.77 -8.61 -18.96
N LEU A 89 -3.49 -8.40 -17.85
CA LEU A 89 -2.95 -8.62 -16.51
C LEU A 89 -2.75 -10.12 -16.25
N ASN A 90 -1.56 -10.52 -15.81
CA ASN A 90 -1.32 -11.89 -15.35
C ASN A 90 -2.08 -12.14 -14.04
N SER A 91 -2.75 -13.29 -13.93
CA SER A 91 -3.54 -13.66 -12.75
C SER A 91 -2.70 -14.10 -11.55
N VAL A 92 -1.45 -14.50 -11.79
CA VAL A 92 -0.50 -14.93 -10.76
C VAL A 92 0.47 -13.78 -10.47
N PRO A 93 0.70 -13.43 -9.19
CA PRO A 93 1.66 -12.40 -8.86
C PRO A 93 3.09 -12.84 -9.24
N SER A 94 3.86 -11.91 -9.80
CA SER A 94 5.29 -12.10 -10.07
C SER A 94 6.15 -12.04 -8.80
N SER A 95 5.64 -11.39 -7.74
CA SER A 95 6.28 -11.37 -6.43
C SER A 95 5.25 -11.07 -5.34
N GLU A 96 5.49 -11.61 -4.15
CA GLU A 96 4.71 -11.33 -2.96
C GLU A 96 5.63 -11.07 -1.77
N SER A 97 5.21 -10.17 -0.89
CA SER A 97 5.86 -9.93 0.38
C SER A 97 4.82 -9.64 1.45
N GLY A 98 5.18 -9.88 2.70
CA GLY A 98 4.30 -9.62 3.82
C GLY A 98 5.09 -9.40 5.09
N LYS A 99 4.47 -8.70 6.03
CA LYS A 99 5.05 -8.43 7.34
C LYS A 99 3.93 -8.38 8.36
N THR A 100 4.20 -8.94 9.52
CA THR A 100 3.37 -8.84 10.71
C THR A 100 4.22 -8.25 11.83
N TRP A 101 3.58 -7.58 12.77
CA TRP A 101 4.23 -7.11 13.99
C TRP A 101 3.21 -7.12 15.12
N THR A 102 3.74 -7.05 16.33
CA THR A 102 2.95 -6.94 17.56
C THR A 102 3.25 -5.58 18.16
N TYR A 103 2.23 -4.92 18.68
CA TYR A 103 2.38 -3.68 19.43
C TYR A 103 2.27 -3.95 20.92
N ALA A 104 3.13 -3.29 21.69
CA ALA A 104 2.93 -3.11 23.12
C ALA A 104 2.32 -1.73 23.34
N TYR A 105 1.43 -1.63 24.32
CA TYR A 105 0.73 -0.39 24.67
C TYR A 105 0.95 -0.07 26.14
N ASP A 106 1.01 1.22 26.47
CA ASP A 106 0.98 1.70 27.85
C ASP A 106 -0.46 1.68 28.43
N GLU A 107 -0.62 2.10 29.69
CA GLU A 107 -1.92 2.11 30.36
C GLU A 107 -2.90 3.11 29.73
N GLU A 108 -2.39 4.09 28.98
CA GLU A 108 -3.14 5.12 28.25
C GLU A 108 -3.47 4.73 26.80
N GLY A 109 -3.05 3.53 26.34
CA GLY A 109 -3.33 3.01 25.00
C GLY A 109 -2.38 3.53 23.91
N ASN A 110 -1.27 4.16 24.27
CA ASN A 110 -0.25 4.59 23.31
C ASN A 110 0.73 3.44 23.00
N ILE A 111 1.22 3.39 21.75
CA ILE A 111 2.26 2.43 21.37
C ILE A 111 3.54 2.71 22.15
N ILE A 112 4.05 1.69 22.83
CA ILE A 112 5.38 1.68 23.42
C ILE A 112 6.40 1.44 22.31
N LEU A 113 7.13 2.49 21.93
CA LEU A 113 8.27 2.38 21.02
C LEU A 113 9.50 1.95 21.83
N GLY A 114 9.87 0.67 21.75
CA GLY A 114 11.16 0.19 22.27
C GLY A 114 12.30 0.66 21.36
N LEU A 115 13.27 1.37 21.94
CA LEU A 115 14.60 1.59 21.33
C LEU A 115 15.52 0.41 21.61
#